data_AF-A0A7S1PK49-F1
#
_entry.id   AF-A0A7S1PK49-F1
#
_cell.length_a   1.000
_cell.length_b   1.000
_cell.length_c   1.000
_cell.angle_alpha   90.00
_cell.angle_beta   90.00
_cell.angle_gamma   90.00
#
_symmetry.space_group_name_H-M   'P 1'
#
loop_
_entity.id
_entity.type
_entity.pdbx_description
1 polymer ?
#
loop_
_entity_poly.entity_id
_entity_poly.type
_entity_poly.pdbx_seq_one_letter_code
_entity_poly.pdbx_strand_id
1 'polypeptide(L)'
;MANYSKWDKLEVSDDEEDKRQESEKQQRLAAHAEEMGKFVEVRDQVETWLKRHLTRMRRELGADPTCPELTAHGTPIRFPSDEERKTLAMFIAVVHHEKLKDNLVRHHDIMNIARQNRWIEEDPGTLELLCRLHRSLIKADSIGQKSTTMEDQKMEDMVISAINILAAPPLCGCKEGYGKVFELFALIGDPKTDEAWDMKAKYMKKEFAGDALFNSMMPPEARLSGGSDFKDAYDMPNGPWTGVISVLLWILLCVFIYLLYWYWPSSSGLAVDDTPVVLAKPAAVKATATAAPETRASEL
;
A
#
# COMPACT_ATOMS: atom_id res chain seq x y z
N MET A 1 34.62 20.54 49.93
CA MET A 1 33.15 20.42 50.02
C MET A 1 32.54 21.56 49.22
N ALA A 2 31.74 21.25 48.20
CA ALA A 2 31.09 22.27 47.39
C ALA A 2 30.00 22.98 48.22
N ASN A 3 29.98 24.32 48.19
CA ASN A 3 29.05 25.13 48.95
C ASN A 3 27.74 25.28 48.16
N TYR A 4 26.73 24.48 48.50
CA TYR A 4 25.43 24.45 47.83
C TYR A 4 24.47 25.57 48.28
N SER A 5 24.84 26.38 49.29
CA SER A 5 23.99 27.48 49.80
C SER A 5 23.71 28.60 48.79
N LYS A 6 24.46 28.67 47.69
CA LYS A 6 24.22 29.64 46.60
C LYS A 6 22.98 29.31 45.76
N TRP A 7 22.55 28.05 45.75
CA TRP A 7 21.39 27.60 44.95
C TRP A 7 20.07 27.68 45.72
N ASP A 8 20.13 27.90 47.05
CA ASP A 8 18.97 27.92 47.95
C ASP A 8 18.24 29.28 48.00
N LYS A 9 18.66 30.24 47.17
CA LYS A 9 18.11 31.61 47.12
C LYS A 9 17.50 32.00 45.78
N LEU A 10 17.24 31.04 44.91
CA LEU A 10 16.34 31.26 43.78
C LEU A 10 14.91 31.09 44.29
N GLU A 11 14.43 32.07 45.08
CA GLU A 11 13.00 32.28 45.24
C GLU A 11 12.48 32.70 43.86
N VAL A 12 12.10 31.72 43.06
CA VAL A 12 11.25 31.96 41.90
C VAL A 12 9.97 32.53 42.49
N SER A 13 9.76 33.83 42.33
CA SER A 13 8.55 34.48 42.79
C SER A 13 7.37 33.78 42.11
N ASP A 14 6.43 33.26 42.90
CA ASP A 14 5.23 32.55 42.41
C ASP A 14 4.52 33.33 41.27
N ASP A 15 4.56 34.66 41.32
CA ASP A 15 4.01 35.56 40.30
C ASP A 15 4.69 35.47 38.93
N GLU A 16 6.00 35.16 38.87
CA GLU A 16 6.71 34.97 37.61
C GLU A 16 6.46 33.58 37.01
N GLU A 17 6.31 32.57 37.85
CA GLU A 17 5.98 31.22 37.41
C GLU A 17 4.55 31.16 36.83
N ASP A 18 3.57 31.79 37.50
CA ASP A 18 2.20 31.88 37.02
C ASP A 18 2.09 32.61 35.67
N LYS A 19 2.81 33.74 35.53
CA LYS A 19 2.87 34.47 34.24
C LYS A 19 3.47 33.63 33.14
N ARG A 20 4.51 32.85 33.45
CA ARG A 20 5.15 31.97 32.48
C ARG A 20 4.19 30.85 32.06
N GLN A 21 3.53 30.19 33.00
CA GLN A 21 2.56 29.14 32.72
C GLN A 21 1.38 29.65 31.87
N GLU A 22 0.83 30.82 32.19
CA GLU A 22 -0.25 31.43 31.41
C GLU A 22 0.23 31.81 29.99
N SER A 23 1.45 32.33 29.85
CA SER A 23 2.02 32.63 28.53
C SER A 23 2.23 31.37 27.69
N GLU A 24 2.70 30.27 28.29
CA GLU A 24 2.89 28.99 27.60
C GLU A 24 1.54 28.37 27.19
N LYS A 25 0.52 28.47 28.07
CA LYS A 25 -0.84 28.05 27.75
C LYS A 25 -1.44 28.86 26.61
N GLN A 26 -1.27 30.18 26.61
CA GLN A 26 -1.74 31.03 25.51
C GLN A 26 -1.03 30.71 24.19
N GLN A 27 0.29 30.47 24.22
CA GLN A 27 1.04 30.05 23.04
C GLN A 27 0.53 28.70 22.50
N ARG A 28 0.25 27.72 23.38
CA ARG A 28 -0.32 26.42 22.97
C ARG A 28 -1.71 26.57 22.36
N LEU A 29 -2.57 27.40 22.95
CA LEU A 29 -3.91 27.66 22.43
C LEU A 29 -3.86 28.37 21.06
N ALA A 30 -2.97 29.34 20.90
CA ALA A 30 -2.77 30.04 19.63
C ALA A 30 -2.25 29.08 18.54
N ALA A 31 -1.25 28.24 18.86
CA ALA A 31 -0.73 27.24 17.93
C ALA A 31 -1.81 26.22 17.50
N HIS A 32 -2.61 25.75 18.46
CA HIS A 32 -3.73 24.85 18.19
C HIS A 32 -4.81 25.52 17.30
N ALA A 33 -5.14 26.78 17.57
CA ALA A 33 -6.09 27.54 16.74
C ALA A 33 -5.57 27.73 15.31
N GLU A 34 -4.27 27.98 15.14
CA GLU A 34 -3.64 28.08 13.82
C GLU A 34 -3.67 26.74 13.06
N GLU A 35 -3.38 25.63 13.74
CA GLU A 35 -3.47 24.29 13.14
C GLU A 35 -4.91 23.96 12.72
N MET A 36 -5.89 24.27 13.57
CA MET A 36 -7.31 24.11 13.25
C MET A 36 -7.73 24.97 12.05
N GLY A 37 -7.20 26.19 11.94
CA GLY A 37 -7.43 27.07 10.79
C GLY A 37 -6.92 26.46 9.48
N LYS A 38 -5.67 25.97 9.48
CA LYS A 38 -5.06 25.27 8.33
C LYS A 38 -5.85 24.02 7.95
N PHE A 39 -6.33 23.27 8.95
CA PHE A 39 -7.13 22.08 8.72
C PHE A 39 -8.48 22.42 8.05
N VAL A 40 -9.17 23.45 8.53
CA VAL A 40 -10.43 23.93 7.93
C VAL A 40 -10.21 24.36 6.48
N GLU A 41 -9.12 25.07 6.19
CA GLU A 41 -8.78 25.49 4.83
C GLU A 41 -8.56 24.28 3.90
N VAL A 42 -7.78 23.29 4.34
CA VAL A 42 -7.55 22.06 3.56
C VAL A 42 -8.84 21.31 3.33
N ARG A 43 -9.70 21.18 4.34
CA ARG A 43 -11.03 20.56 4.20
C ARG A 43 -11.85 21.25 3.12
N ASP A 44 -11.91 22.58 3.13
CA ASP A 44 -12.73 23.35 2.19
C ASP A 44 -12.18 23.27 0.75
N GLN A 45 -10.85 23.21 0.61
CA GLN A 45 -10.18 22.94 -0.67
C GLN A 45 -10.56 21.55 -1.20
N VAL A 46 -10.50 20.51 -0.35
CA VAL A 46 -10.89 19.14 -0.69
C VAL A 46 -12.37 19.07 -1.05
N GLU A 47 -13.27 19.74 -0.31
CA GLU A 47 -14.71 19.74 -0.61
C GLU A 47 -14.99 20.35 -1.98
N THR A 48 -14.41 21.52 -2.26
CA THR A 48 -14.59 22.23 -3.54
C THR A 48 -14.04 21.39 -4.69
N TRP A 49 -12.87 20.78 -4.50
CA TRP A 49 -12.25 19.88 -5.46
C TRP A 49 -13.14 18.65 -5.71
N LEU A 50 -13.57 17.96 -4.65
CA LEU A 50 -14.39 16.76 -4.71
C LEU A 50 -15.73 17.04 -5.41
N LYS A 51 -16.38 18.18 -5.11
CA LYS A 51 -17.62 18.59 -5.77
C LYS A 51 -17.44 18.72 -7.29
N ARG A 52 -16.35 19.34 -7.75
CA ARG A 52 -16.05 19.50 -9.18
C ARG A 52 -15.88 18.14 -9.86
N HIS A 53 -15.10 17.23 -9.27
CA HIS A 53 -14.84 15.92 -9.86
C HIS A 53 -16.05 14.99 -9.81
N LEU A 54 -16.80 14.94 -8.71
CA LEU A 54 -18.04 14.16 -8.63
C LEU A 54 -19.08 14.64 -9.64
N THR A 55 -19.18 15.95 -9.86
CA THR A 55 -20.08 16.51 -10.90
C THR A 55 -19.66 16.07 -12.29
N ARG A 56 -18.34 16.08 -12.58
CA ARG A 56 -17.79 15.61 -13.85
C ARG A 56 -18.06 14.11 -14.05
N MET A 57 -17.73 13.28 -13.06
CA MET A 57 -17.99 11.84 -13.08
C MET A 57 -19.48 11.54 -13.30
N ARG A 58 -20.38 12.25 -12.61
CA ARG A 58 -21.83 12.09 -12.80
C ARG A 58 -22.27 12.39 -14.23
N ARG A 59 -21.66 13.38 -14.90
CA ARG A 59 -21.94 13.68 -16.31
C ARG A 59 -21.41 12.60 -17.25
N GLU A 60 -20.19 12.12 -16.99
CA GLU A 60 -19.55 11.06 -17.79
C GLU A 60 -20.27 9.71 -17.69
N LEU A 61 -20.82 9.41 -16.51
CA LEU A 61 -21.62 8.21 -16.27
C LEU A 61 -23.02 8.26 -16.90
N GLY A 62 -23.38 9.38 -17.54
CA GLY A 62 -24.59 9.49 -18.32
C GLY A 62 -25.83 9.79 -17.47
N ALA A 63 -26.50 10.88 -17.83
CA ALA A 63 -27.82 11.26 -17.37
C ALA A 63 -28.93 10.35 -17.95
N ASP A 64 -28.83 9.03 -17.76
CA ASP A 64 -29.94 8.12 -18.00
C ASP A 64 -30.22 7.28 -16.74
N PRO A 65 -30.99 7.83 -15.77
CA PRO A 65 -31.42 7.10 -14.58
C PRO A 65 -32.33 5.89 -14.89
N THR A 66 -32.63 5.64 -16.17
CA THR A 66 -33.61 4.64 -16.62
C THR A 66 -33.00 3.39 -17.26
N CYS A 67 -31.67 3.26 -17.38
CA CYS A 67 -31.07 2.05 -17.97
C CYS A 67 -30.14 1.30 -16.99
N PRO A 68 -30.69 0.53 -16.03
CA PRO A 68 -29.91 -0.29 -15.10
C PRO A 68 -29.28 -1.55 -15.73
N GLU A 69 -29.47 -1.80 -17.03
CA GLU A 69 -29.21 -3.13 -17.62
C GLU A 69 -27.76 -3.38 -18.12
N LEU A 70 -26.88 -2.36 -18.17
CA LEU A 70 -25.49 -2.55 -18.66
C LEU A 70 -24.40 -2.54 -17.56
N THR A 71 -24.77 -2.38 -16.28
CA THR A 71 -23.84 -2.53 -15.15
C THR A 71 -24.06 -3.85 -14.40
N ALA A 72 -24.31 -4.94 -15.13
CA ALA A 72 -24.84 -6.19 -14.59
C ALA A 72 -24.00 -6.88 -13.51
N HIS A 73 -22.73 -6.51 -13.26
CA HIS A 73 -21.87 -7.26 -12.36
C HIS A 73 -21.10 -6.45 -11.29
N GLY A 74 -21.21 -5.12 -11.21
CA GLY A 74 -20.42 -4.29 -10.28
C GLY A 74 -21.21 -3.71 -9.10
N THR A 75 -20.53 -3.45 -7.97
CA THR A 75 -21.09 -2.66 -6.86
C THR A 75 -21.60 -1.32 -7.39
N PRO A 76 -22.90 -0.97 -7.18
CA PRO A 76 -23.44 0.27 -7.70
C PRO A 76 -22.70 1.47 -7.11
N ILE A 77 -22.37 2.46 -7.94
CA ILE A 77 -21.74 3.69 -7.45
C ILE A 77 -22.76 4.46 -6.64
N ARG A 78 -22.53 4.61 -5.34
CA ARG A 78 -23.24 5.59 -4.54
C ARG A 78 -22.63 6.97 -4.76
N PHE A 79 -23.47 7.93 -5.09
CA PHE A 79 -23.07 9.34 -5.02
C PHE A 79 -23.44 9.90 -3.65
N PRO A 80 -22.49 10.52 -2.93
CA PRO A 80 -22.76 11.08 -1.63
C PRO A 80 -23.70 12.28 -1.73
N SER A 81 -24.54 12.46 -0.71
CA SER A 81 -25.30 13.70 -0.48
C SER A 81 -24.37 14.90 -0.24
N ASP A 82 -24.92 16.12 -0.16
CA ASP A 82 -24.11 17.31 0.15
C ASP A 82 -23.45 17.23 1.53
N GLU A 83 -24.14 16.67 2.52
CA GLU A 83 -23.62 16.47 3.88
C GLU A 83 -22.57 15.35 3.89
N GLU A 84 -22.86 14.23 3.23
CA GLU A 84 -21.92 13.11 3.11
C GLU A 84 -20.63 13.51 2.39
N ARG A 85 -20.74 14.38 1.37
CA ARG A 85 -19.57 14.92 0.66
C ARG A 85 -18.71 15.78 1.58
N LYS A 86 -19.31 16.63 2.43
CA LYS A 86 -18.57 17.43 3.43
C LYS A 86 -17.83 16.55 4.41
N THR A 87 -18.51 15.52 4.93
CA THR A 87 -17.89 14.53 5.80
C THR A 87 -16.77 13.77 5.09
N LEU A 88 -16.97 13.36 3.84
CA LEU A 88 -15.95 12.66 3.05
C LEU A 88 -14.72 13.55 2.79
N ALA A 89 -14.94 14.83 2.51
CA ALA A 89 -13.85 15.80 2.36
C ALA A 89 -13.06 15.97 3.66
N MET A 90 -13.77 16.06 4.80
CA MET A 90 -13.15 16.08 6.12
C MET A 90 -12.36 14.79 6.39
N PHE A 91 -12.92 13.62 6.09
CA PHE A 91 -12.23 12.34 6.22
C PHE A 91 -10.95 12.33 5.38
N ILE A 92 -11.03 12.64 4.08
CA ILE A 92 -9.88 12.72 3.16
C ILE A 92 -8.78 13.68 3.68
N ALA A 93 -9.18 14.81 4.27
CA ALA A 93 -8.24 15.78 4.84
C ALA A 93 -7.54 15.25 6.11
N VAL A 94 -8.26 14.57 7.00
CA VAL A 94 -7.70 14.04 8.27
C VAL A 94 -6.78 12.85 8.02
N VAL A 95 -7.17 11.95 7.12
CA VAL A 95 -6.45 10.70 6.86
C VAL A 95 -5.14 10.89 6.11
N HIS A 96 -5.02 12.01 5.40
CA HIS A 96 -3.83 12.34 4.65
C HIS A 96 -2.61 12.53 5.57
N HIS A 97 -1.54 11.86 5.19
CA HIS A 97 -0.22 11.98 5.77
C HIS A 97 0.82 11.87 4.66
N GLU A 98 1.93 12.56 4.84
CA GLU A 98 3.08 12.46 3.94
C GLU A 98 3.64 11.03 3.98
N LYS A 99 4.15 10.55 2.83
CA LYS A 99 4.72 9.21 2.70
C LYS A 99 5.77 8.97 3.78
N LEU A 100 5.73 7.80 4.41
CA LEU A 100 6.66 7.35 5.46
C LEU A 100 6.53 8.06 6.82
N LYS A 101 5.59 9.00 7.00
CA LYS A 101 5.20 9.50 8.32
C LYS A 101 3.97 8.75 8.81
N ASP A 102 3.97 8.35 10.07
CA ASP A 102 2.86 7.61 10.64
C ASP A 102 1.73 8.57 11.04
N ASN A 103 0.52 8.33 10.56
CA ASN A 103 -0.64 9.14 10.95
C ASN A 103 -1.20 8.72 12.33
N LEU A 104 -0.36 8.12 13.18
CA LEU A 104 -0.75 7.66 14.51
C LEU A 104 -1.14 8.82 15.41
N VAL A 105 -0.74 10.07 15.13
CA VAL A 105 -1.17 11.21 15.95
C VAL A 105 -2.67 11.51 15.75
N ARG A 106 -3.21 11.31 14.54
CA ARG A 106 -4.60 11.67 14.19
C ARG A 106 -5.55 10.48 14.14
N HIS A 107 -5.11 9.29 14.55
CA HIS A 107 -5.94 8.08 14.54
C HIS A 107 -7.27 8.28 15.30
N HIS A 108 -7.25 9.00 16.42
CA HIS A 108 -8.45 9.33 17.19
C HIS A 108 -9.48 10.10 16.35
N ASP A 109 -9.05 11.09 15.56
CA ASP A 109 -9.94 11.87 14.73
C ASP A 109 -10.48 11.07 13.55
N ILE A 110 -9.63 10.24 12.93
CA ILE A 110 -10.02 9.30 11.87
C ILE A 110 -11.11 8.35 12.39
N MET A 111 -10.87 7.74 13.55
CA MET A 111 -11.82 6.82 14.19
C MET A 111 -13.11 7.53 14.57
N ASN A 112 -13.05 8.76 15.10
CA ASN A 112 -14.25 9.51 15.44
C ASN A 112 -15.11 9.85 14.22
N ILE A 113 -14.50 10.27 13.11
CA ILE A 113 -15.21 10.55 11.87
C ILE A 113 -15.87 9.27 11.35
N ALA A 114 -15.11 8.17 11.29
CA ALA A 114 -15.61 6.89 10.79
C ALA A 114 -16.73 6.31 11.69
N ARG A 115 -16.59 6.45 13.01
CA ARG A 115 -17.58 6.08 14.03
C ARG A 115 -18.89 6.84 13.86
N GLN A 116 -18.83 8.16 13.70
CA GLN A 116 -20.01 9.01 13.54
C GLN A 116 -20.70 8.81 12.19
N ASN A 117 -19.95 8.36 11.18
CA ASN A 117 -20.41 8.23 9.81
C ASN A 117 -20.23 6.79 9.32
N ARG A 118 -21.01 5.88 9.92
CA ARG A 118 -20.99 4.42 9.69
C ARG A 118 -20.94 4.02 8.20
N TRP A 119 -21.58 4.79 7.34
CA TRP A 119 -21.60 4.56 5.88
C TRP A 119 -20.19 4.66 5.23
N ILE A 120 -19.24 5.37 5.82
CA ILE A 120 -17.86 5.46 5.29
C ILE A 120 -17.19 4.09 5.32
N GLU A 121 -17.39 3.35 6.41
CA GLU A 121 -16.81 2.01 6.59
C GLU A 121 -17.66 0.93 5.93
N GLU A 122 -18.96 0.94 6.17
CA GLU A 122 -19.83 -0.19 5.81
C GLU A 122 -20.27 -0.20 4.35
N ASP A 123 -20.35 0.96 3.71
CA ASP A 123 -20.78 1.01 2.33
C ASP A 123 -19.60 0.73 1.39
N PRO A 124 -19.56 -0.43 0.68
CA PRO A 124 -18.52 -0.71 -0.29
C PRO A 124 -18.52 0.30 -1.45
N GLY A 125 -19.64 1.00 -1.68
CA GLY A 125 -19.76 2.08 -2.65
C GLY A 125 -18.85 3.26 -2.35
N THR A 126 -18.51 3.52 -1.07
CA THR A 126 -17.60 4.61 -0.69
C THR A 126 -16.18 4.34 -1.20
N LEU A 127 -15.64 3.14 -0.97
CA LEU A 127 -14.33 2.75 -1.46
C LEU A 127 -14.28 2.73 -2.98
N GLU A 128 -15.30 2.15 -3.62
CA GLU A 128 -15.39 2.08 -5.08
C GLU A 128 -15.50 3.49 -5.72
N LEU A 129 -16.22 4.41 -5.07
CA LEU A 129 -16.30 5.81 -5.49
C LEU A 129 -14.91 6.47 -5.48
N LEU A 130 -14.14 6.31 -4.41
CA LEU A 130 -12.79 6.87 -4.30
C LEU A 130 -11.84 6.25 -5.33
N CYS A 131 -11.93 4.93 -5.56
CA CYS A 131 -11.15 4.27 -6.61
C CYS A 131 -11.50 4.79 -8.01
N ARG A 132 -12.78 5.02 -8.32
CA ARG A 132 -13.22 5.62 -9.59
C ARG A 132 -12.80 7.07 -9.72
N LEU A 133 -12.89 7.83 -8.64
CA LEU A 133 -12.41 9.21 -8.58
C LEU A 133 -10.93 9.26 -8.94
N HIS A 134 -10.08 8.45 -8.28
CA HIS A 134 -8.66 8.34 -8.58
C HIS A 134 -8.40 7.97 -10.06
N ARG A 135 -9.11 6.97 -10.60
CA ARG A 135 -9.00 6.60 -12.03
C ARG A 135 -9.38 7.74 -12.97
N SER A 136 -10.39 8.54 -12.62
CA SER A 136 -10.81 9.69 -13.43
C SER A 136 -9.70 10.76 -13.50
N LEU A 137 -8.89 10.90 -12.45
CA LEU A 137 -7.74 11.82 -12.41
C LEU A 137 -6.63 11.33 -13.35
N ILE A 138 -6.24 10.05 -13.23
CA ILE A 138 -5.22 9.45 -14.11
C ILE A 138 -5.63 9.55 -15.58
N LYS A 139 -6.91 9.30 -15.88
CA LYS A 139 -7.43 9.39 -17.25
C LYS A 139 -7.40 10.83 -17.79
N ALA A 140 -7.63 11.82 -16.93
CA ALA A 140 -7.53 13.23 -17.34
C ALA A 140 -6.10 13.60 -17.72
N ASP A 141 -5.11 13.09 -16.98
CA ASP A 141 -3.68 13.33 -17.22
C ASP A 141 -3.20 12.70 -18.54
N SER A 142 -3.66 11.47 -18.86
CA SER A 142 -3.23 10.75 -20.06
C SER A 142 -3.74 11.32 -21.39
N ILE A 143 -4.86 12.08 -21.38
CA ILE A 143 -5.46 12.66 -22.58
C ILE A 143 -4.79 13.99 -22.98
N GLY A 144 -3.77 14.45 -22.22
CA GLY A 144 -3.09 15.73 -22.47
C GLY A 144 -4.02 16.94 -22.27
N GLN A 145 -5.20 16.73 -21.68
CA GLN A 145 -6.12 17.79 -21.30
C GLN A 145 -5.65 18.40 -19.98
N LYS A 146 -4.81 19.44 -20.09
CA LYS A 146 -4.14 20.19 -19.02
C LYS A 146 -3.08 19.39 -18.26
N SER A 147 -1.94 20.04 -18.08
CA SER A 147 -0.99 19.69 -17.02
C SER A 147 -1.74 19.61 -15.69
N THR A 148 -1.75 18.43 -15.08
CA THR A 148 -2.28 18.23 -13.72
C THR A 148 -1.68 19.29 -12.81
N THR A 149 -2.53 20.10 -12.15
CA THR A 149 -2.03 21.16 -11.27
C THR A 149 -1.34 20.52 -10.06
N MET A 150 -0.38 21.23 -9.42
CA MET A 150 0.20 20.74 -8.16
C MET A 150 -0.86 20.50 -7.08
N GLU A 151 -1.97 21.26 -7.13
CA GLU A 151 -3.13 21.06 -6.28
C GLU A 151 -3.80 19.70 -6.56
N ASP A 152 -4.02 19.35 -7.82
CA ASP A 152 -4.64 18.06 -8.18
C ASP A 152 -3.77 16.87 -7.75
N GLN A 153 -2.45 16.95 -7.88
CA GLN A 153 -1.52 15.92 -7.38
C GLN A 153 -1.60 15.76 -5.86
N LYS A 154 -1.70 16.88 -5.13
CA LYS A 154 -1.89 16.86 -3.67
C LYS A 154 -3.22 16.19 -3.30
N MET A 155 -4.30 16.53 -4.01
CA MET A 155 -5.62 15.92 -3.78
C MET A 155 -5.63 14.43 -4.12
N GLU A 156 -4.91 14.02 -5.17
CA GLU A 156 -4.73 12.62 -5.53
C GLU A 156 -4.06 11.83 -4.39
N ASP A 157 -2.95 12.31 -3.81
CA ASP A 157 -2.29 11.63 -2.68
C ASP A 157 -3.18 11.59 -1.42
N MET A 158 -4.01 12.61 -1.19
CA MET A 158 -5.03 12.57 -0.13
C MET A 158 -6.06 11.47 -0.37
N VAL A 159 -6.55 11.33 -1.61
CA VAL A 159 -7.48 10.26 -2.00
C VAL A 159 -6.84 8.89 -1.84
N ILE A 160 -5.58 8.70 -2.27
CA ILE A 160 -4.85 7.43 -2.06
C ILE A 160 -4.78 7.07 -0.57
N SER A 161 -4.53 8.07 0.28
CA SER A 161 -4.48 7.86 1.74
C SER A 161 -5.84 7.40 2.29
N ALA A 162 -6.94 7.98 1.81
CA ALA A 162 -8.29 7.58 2.18
C ALA A 162 -8.63 6.16 1.69
N ILE A 163 -8.29 5.82 0.45
CA ILE A 163 -8.46 4.46 -0.11
C ILE A 163 -7.68 3.47 0.75
N ASN A 164 -6.43 3.77 1.09
CA ASN A 164 -5.57 2.89 1.89
C ASN A 164 -6.21 2.52 3.23
N ILE A 165 -6.77 3.51 3.94
CA ILE A 165 -7.44 3.27 5.23
C ILE A 165 -8.71 2.44 5.09
N LEU A 166 -9.50 2.66 4.04
CA LEU A 166 -10.76 1.92 3.84
C LEU A 166 -10.53 0.50 3.30
N ALA A 167 -9.45 0.29 2.55
CA ALA A 167 -9.07 -0.99 1.96
C ALA A 167 -8.30 -1.91 2.91
N ALA A 168 -7.54 -1.36 3.86
CA ALA A 168 -6.70 -2.14 4.76
C ALA A 168 -7.48 -3.14 5.65
N PRO A 169 -8.60 -2.78 6.32
CA PRO A 169 -9.26 -3.69 7.26
C PRO A 169 -9.64 -5.06 6.70
N PRO A 170 -10.32 -5.18 5.53
CA PRO A 170 -10.64 -6.50 4.97
C PRO A 170 -9.38 -7.29 4.57
N LEU A 171 -8.31 -6.61 4.14
CA LEU A 171 -7.04 -7.25 3.75
C LEU A 171 -6.17 -7.67 4.93
N CYS A 172 -6.43 -7.10 6.12
CA CYS A 172 -5.80 -7.44 7.39
C CYS A 172 -6.59 -8.50 8.19
N GLY A 173 -7.72 -8.99 7.66
CA GLY A 173 -8.58 -9.94 8.38
C GLY A 173 -9.31 -9.32 9.57
N CYS A 174 -9.50 -8.00 9.58
CA CYS A 174 -10.38 -7.35 10.56
C CYS A 174 -11.82 -7.87 10.37
N LYS A 175 -12.60 -7.90 11.45
CA LYS A 175 -13.97 -8.42 11.41
C LYS A 175 -14.82 -7.55 10.49
N GLU A 176 -15.69 -8.20 9.73
CA GLU A 176 -16.66 -7.50 8.90
C GLU A 176 -17.66 -6.71 9.76
N GLY A 177 -18.07 -5.55 9.25
CA GLY A 177 -19.03 -4.66 9.89
C GLY A 177 -18.40 -3.38 10.43
N TYR A 178 -19.09 -2.80 11.41
CA TYR A 178 -18.74 -1.51 12.00
C TYR A 178 -17.53 -1.60 12.95
N GLY A 179 -16.64 -0.62 12.86
CA GLY A 179 -15.46 -0.52 13.72
C GLY A 179 -14.23 -1.21 13.13
N LYS A 180 -14.26 -1.59 11.86
CA LYS A 180 -13.12 -2.24 11.19
C LYS A 180 -11.88 -1.34 11.11
N VAL A 181 -12.07 -0.02 11.00
CA VAL A 181 -10.94 0.93 11.03
C VAL A 181 -10.35 1.03 12.44
N PHE A 182 -11.17 0.93 13.48
CA PHE A 182 -10.68 0.84 14.86
C PHE A 182 -9.86 -0.43 15.07
N GLU A 183 -10.36 -1.59 14.62
CA GLU A 183 -9.63 -2.85 14.70
C GLU A 183 -8.29 -2.80 13.96
N LEU A 184 -8.26 -2.18 12.77
CA LEU A 184 -7.01 -1.94 12.04
C LEU A 184 -6.02 -1.12 12.88
N PHE A 185 -6.45 0.00 13.47
CA PHE A 185 -5.56 0.84 14.29
C PHE A 185 -5.09 0.13 15.56
N ALA A 186 -5.92 -0.72 16.17
CA ALA A 186 -5.50 -1.56 17.28
C ALA A 186 -4.41 -2.55 16.86
N LEU A 187 -4.49 -3.09 15.64
CA LEU A 187 -3.51 -4.02 15.08
C LEU A 187 -2.16 -3.37 14.73
N ILE A 188 -2.18 -2.20 14.08
CA ILE A 188 -0.96 -1.52 13.61
C ILE A 188 -0.36 -0.52 14.62
N GLY A 189 -1.16 -0.10 15.61
CA GLY A 189 -0.73 0.85 16.65
C GLY A 189 0.28 0.23 17.61
N ASP A 190 0.02 -0.99 18.05
CA ASP A 190 0.88 -1.80 18.93
C ASP A 190 1.07 -3.21 18.33
N PRO A 191 1.88 -3.35 17.26
CA PRO A 191 2.06 -4.63 16.58
C PRO A 191 2.80 -5.63 17.46
N LYS A 192 2.13 -6.74 17.80
CA LYS A 192 2.67 -7.81 18.67
C LYS A 192 3.25 -9.01 17.91
N THR A 193 2.90 -9.16 16.65
CA THR A 193 3.30 -10.27 15.79
C THR A 193 4.05 -9.75 14.57
N ASP A 194 4.87 -10.59 13.96
CA ASP A 194 5.59 -10.24 12.72
C ASP A 194 4.61 -9.89 11.59
N GLU A 195 3.48 -10.62 11.50
CA GLU A 195 2.39 -10.29 10.57
C GLU A 195 1.83 -8.88 10.80
N ALA A 196 1.64 -8.45 12.05
CA ALA A 196 1.16 -7.10 12.36
C ALA A 196 2.20 -6.03 12.01
N TRP A 197 3.49 -6.33 12.16
CA TRP A 197 4.58 -5.46 11.68
C TRP A 197 4.59 -5.34 10.17
N ASP A 198 4.39 -6.44 9.45
CA ASP A 198 4.27 -6.43 8.00
C ASP A 198 3.04 -5.65 7.54
N MET A 199 1.89 -5.86 8.18
CA MET A 199 0.67 -5.09 7.88
C MET A 199 0.86 -3.60 8.14
N LYS A 200 1.56 -3.22 9.21
CA LYS A 200 1.93 -1.83 9.47
C LYS A 200 2.84 -1.28 8.37
N ALA A 201 3.82 -2.06 7.91
CA ALA A 201 4.69 -1.65 6.81
C ALA A 201 3.92 -1.46 5.50
N LYS A 202 3.01 -2.39 5.16
CA LYS A 202 2.11 -2.30 3.99
C LYS A 202 1.20 -1.06 4.09
N TYR A 203 0.66 -0.80 5.28
CA TYR A 203 -0.15 0.40 5.56
C TYR A 203 0.62 1.69 5.32
N MET A 204 1.83 1.81 5.89
CA MET A 204 2.68 3.00 5.79
C MET A 204 3.14 3.30 4.35
N LYS A 205 3.32 2.25 3.54
CA LYS A 205 3.66 2.36 2.11
C LYS A 205 2.46 2.63 1.21
N LYS A 206 1.25 2.67 1.78
CA LYS A 206 -0.03 2.79 1.05
C LYS A 206 -0.28 1.64 0.06
N GLU A 207 0.21 0.43 0.35
CA GLU A 207 0.09 -0.73 -0.54
C GLU A 207 -1.36 -1.24 -0.67
N PHE A 208 -2.16 -1.15 0.40
CA PHE A 208 -3.57 -1.55 0.37
C PHE A 208 -4.40 -0.69 -0.59
N ALA A 209 -4.02 0.58 -0.81
CA ALA A 209 -4.63 1.40 -1.83
C ALA A 209 -4.33 0.87 -3.24
N GLY A 210 -3.10 0.41 -3.48
CA GLY A 210 -2.71 -0.22 -4.75
C GLY A 210 -3.56 -1.46 -5.03
N ASP A 211 -3.70 -2.34 -4.05
CA ASP A 211 -4.52 -3.56 -4.16
C ASP A 211 -5.99 -3.22 -4.45
N ALA A 212 -6.56 -2.25 -3.73
CA ALA A 212 -7.94 -1.82 -3.94
C ALA A 212 -8.16 -1.17 -5.31
N LEU A 213 -7.23 -0.34 -5.77
CA LEU A 213 -7.28 0.27 -7.10
C LEU A 213 -7.19 -0.79 -8.20
N PHE A 214 -6.29 -1.76 -8.04
CA PHE A 214 -6.14 -2.88 -8.96
C PHE A 214 -7.40 -3.74 -9.03
N ASN A 215 -7.95 -4.11 -7.87
CA ASN A 215 -9.20 -4.85 -7.78
C ASN A 215 -10.36 -4.07 -8.41
N SER A 216 -10.42 -2.75 -8.22
CA SER A 216 -11.44 -1.87 -8.82
C SER A 216 -11.35 -1.79 -10.35
N MET A 217 -10.17 -2.04 -10.94
CA MET A 217 -9.98 -2.13 -12.40
C MET A 217 -10.40 -3.48 -12.99
N MET A 218 -10.35 -4.55 -12.19
CA MET A 218 -10.71 -5.88 -12.67
C MET A 218 -12.23 -6.06 -12.79
N PRO A 219 -12.69 -6.80 -13.82
CA PRO A 219 -14.07 -7.25 -13.90
C PRO A 219 -14.47 -8.03 -12.64
N PRO A 220 -15.71 -7.88 -12.14
CA PRO A 220 -16.20 -8.56 -10.95
C PRO A 220 -16.05 -10.09 -11.00
N GLU A 221 -16.16 -10.68 -12.19
CA GLU A 221 -15.99 -12.11 -12.43
C GLU A 221 -14.56 -12.58 -12.11
N ALA A 222 -13.57 -11.70 -12.35
CA ALA A 222 -12.17 -11.96 -12.02
C ALA A 222 -11.88 -11.78 -10.51
N ARG A 223 -12.66 -10.97 -9.80
CA ARG A 223 -12.47 -10.73 -8.35
C ARG A 223 -12.84 -11.95 -7.51
N LEU A 224 -13.91 -12.66 -7.89
CA LEU A 224 -14.41 -13.82 -7.15
C LEU A 224 -13.51 -15.05 -7.23
N SER A 225 -12.60 -15.10 -8.22
CA SER A 225 -11.67 -16.22 -8.41
C SER A 225 -10.41 -16.13 -7.53
N GLY A 226 -10.16 -15.01 -6.83
CA GLY A 226 -8.84 -14.70 -6.24
C GLY A 226 -8.81 -14.45 -4.74
N GLY A 227 -9.90 -14.72 -4.00
CA GLY A 227 -10.13 -14.20 -2.64
C GLY A 227 -9.17 -14.65 -1.52
N SER A 228 -8.31 -15.64 -1.75
CA SER A 228 -7.27 -16.05 -0.80
C SER A 228 -6.03 -16.58 -1.54
N ASP A 229 -6.26 -17.38 -2.58
CA ASP A 229 -5.20 -18.12 -3.25
C ASP A 229 -4.32 -17.24 -4.17
N PHE A 230 -4.83 -16.08 -4.60
CA PHE A 230 -4.05 -15.17 -5.45
C PHE A 230 -2.96 -14.41 -4.68
N LYS A 231 -3.19 -14.14 -3.39
CA LYS A 231 -2.20 -13.47 -2.53
C LYS A 231 -1.07 -14.43 -2.18
N ASP A 232 -1.40 -15.70 -1.91
CA ASP A 232 -0.41 -16.76 -1.73
C ASP A 232 0.40 -17.00 -3.01
N ALA A 233 -0.17 -16.79 -4.21
CA ALA A 233 0.56 -16.86 -5.46
C ALA A 233 1.58 -15.71 -5.67
N TYR A 234 1.44 -14.58 -4.96
CA TYR A 234 2.35 -13.44 -5.04
C TYR A 234 3.36 -13.40 -3.89
N ASP A 235 2.98 -13.86 -2.70
CA ASP A 235 3.86 -13.95 -1.51
C ASP A 235 4.64 -15.28 -1.42
N MET A 236 4.45 -16.23 -2.36
CA MET A 236 5.47 -17.25 -2.58
C MET A 236 6.79 -16.55 -2.98
N PRO A 237 7.96 -17.09 -2.60
CA PRO A 237 9.26 -16.62 -3.11
C PRO A 237 9.38 -16.65 -4.65
N ASN A 238 8.33 -17.12 -5.34
CA ASN A 238 8.10 -17.18 -6.77
C ASN A 238 6.92 -16.27 -7.23
N GLY A 239 6.93 -14.98 -6.89
CA GLY A 239 5.88 -14.03 -7.32
C GLY A 239 5.76 -13.86 -8.86
N PRO A 240 4.85 -13.00 -9.37
CA PRO A 240 4.62 -12.82 -10.83
C PRO A 240 5.89 -12.45 -11.61
N TRP A 241 6.85 -11.82 -10.94
CA TRP A 241 8.17 -11.53 -11.47
C TRP A 241 8.94 -12.80 -11.79
N THR A 242 8.80 -13.90 -11.05
CA THR A 242 9.40 -15.18 -11.47
C THR A 242 8.76 -15.73 -12.73
N GLY A 243 7.49 -15.45 -12.99
CA GLY A 243 6.87 -15.76 -14.29
C GLY A 243 7.51 -14.98 -15.42
N VAL A 244 7.64 -13.66 -15.27
CA VAL A 244 8.27 -12.77 -16.26
C VAL A 244 9.77 -13.09 -16.44
N ILE A 245 10.49 -13.32 -15.34
CA ILE A 245 11.90 -13.70 -15.31
C ILE A 245 12.08 -15.10 -15.92
N SER A 246 11.18 -16.05 -15.66
CA SER A 246 11.21 -17.39 -16.27
C SER A 246 11.03 -17.31 -17.79
N VAL A 247 10.07 -16.51 -18.28
CA VAL A 247 9.87 -16.29 -19.72
C VAL A 247 11.09 -15.61 -20.34
N LEU A 248 11.66 -14.57 -19.69
CA LEU A 248 12.88 -13.91 -20.16
C LEU A 248 14.09 -14.85 -20.19
N LEU A 249 14.26 -15.69 -19.16
CA LEU A 249 15.31 -16.72 -19.11
C LEU A 249 15.10 -17.76 -20.22
N TRP A 250 13.86 -18.15 -20.50
CA TRP A 250 13.54 -19.06 -21.61
C TRP A 250 13.89 -18.47 -22.96
N ILE A 251 13.58 -17.18 -23.18
CA ILE A 251 13.96 -16.45 -24.40
C ILE A 251 15.49 -16.38 -24.52
N LEU A 252 16.19 -16.03 -23.44
CA LEU A 252 17.66 -15.99 -23.43
C LEU A 252 18.28 -17.37 -23.72
N LEU A 253 17.70 -18.45 -23.17
CA LEU A 253 18.12 -19.82 -23.45
C LEU A 253 17.93 -20.17 -24.94
N CYS A 254 16.78 -19.83 -25.52
CA CYS A 254 16.54 -20.04 -26.96
C CYS A 254 17.55 -19.29 -27.83
N VAL A 255 17.85 -18.03 -27.50
CA VAL A 255 18.87 -17.24 -28.19
C VAL A 255 20.25 -17.89 -28.04
N PHE A 256 20.60 -18.36 -26.85
CA PHE A 256 21.86 -19.04 -26.60
C PHE A 256 21.98 -20.35 -27.40
N ILE A 257 20.94 -21.19 -27.43
CA ILE A 257 20.91 -22.42 -28.24
C ILE A 257 21.00 -22.08 -29.73
N TYR A 258 20.30 -21.04 -30.19
CA TYR A 258 20.37 -20.60 -31.58
C TYR A 258 21.79 -20.15 -31.96
N LEU A 259 22.44 -19.37 -31.08
CA LEU A 259 23.83 -18.96 -31.26
C LEU A 259 24.77 -20.15 -31.23
N LEU A 260 24.60 -21.11 -30.32
CA LEU A 260 25.37 -22.35 -30.32
C LEU A 260 25.15 -23.11 -31.63
N TYR A 261 23.92 -23.26 -32.13
CA TYR A 261 23.69 -23.96 -33.39
C TYR A 261 24.39 -23.29 -34.58
N TRP A 262 24.42 -21.95 -34.62
CA TRP A 262 25.06 -21.19 -35.69
C TRP A 262 26.58 -21.10 -35.57
N TYR A 263 27.10 -21.00 -34.34
CA TYR A 263 28.50 -20.79 -34.06
C TYR A 263 29.24 -22.04 -33.60
N TRP A 264 28.54 -23.16 -33.36
CA TRP A 264 29.17 -24.47 -33.21
C TRP A 264 29.86 -24.72 -34.53
N PRO A 265 31.19 -24.57 -34.60
CA PRO A 265 31.91 -24.86 -35.81
C PRO A 265 31.54 -26.29 -36.12
N SER A 266 31.12 -26.59 -37.35
CA SER A 266 30.94 -27.96 -37.79
C SER A 266 32.32 -28.63 -37.76
N SER A 267 32.81 -28.96 -36.57
CA SER A 267 34.03 -29.68 -36.30
C SER A 267 33.76 -31.16 -36.57
N SER A 268 33.20 -31.44 -37.73
CA SER A 268 33.22 -32.73 -38.42
C SER A 268 34.50 -32.80 -39.25
N GLY A 269 35.61 -32.50 -38.59
CA GLY A 269 36.97 -32.57 -39.11
C GLY A 269 37.94 -33.05 -38.04
N LEU A 270 37.52 -34.00 -37.20
CA LEU A 270 38.46 -34.84 -36.45
C LEU A 270 39.17 -35.71 -37.49
N ALA A 271 40.30 -35.22 -37.99
CA ALA A 271 41.30 -36.04 -38.64
C ALA A 271 41.67 -37.16 -37.66
N VAL A 272 41.26 -38.37 -38.00
CA VAL A 272 41.70 -39.60 -37.32
C VAL A 272 43.18 -39.74 -37.64
N ASP A 273 44.03 -39.33 -36.70
CA ASP A 273 45.45 -39.62 -36.76
C ASP A 273 45.64 -41.12 -36.45
N ASP A 274 45.89 -41.90 -37.49
CA ASP A 274 46.22 -43.33 -37.42
C ASP A 274 47.55 -43.53 -36.65
N THR A 275 47.47 -43.49 -35.32
CA THR A 275 48.58 -43.90 -34.46
C THR A 275 48.25 -45.27 -33.85
N PRO A 276 48.96 -46.35 -34.24
CA PRO A 276 48.72 -47.69 -33.71
C PRO A 276 49.19 -47.76 -32.26
N VAL A 277 48.26 -47.63 -31.32
CA VAL A 277 48.52 -47.88 -29.89
C VAL A 277 48.56 -49.38 -29.65
N VAL A 278 49.77 -49.85 -29.37
CA VAL A 278 50.15 -51.19 -28.96
C VAL A 278 49.34 -51.63 -27.73
N LEU A 279 48.67 -52.78 -27.87
CA LEU A 279 47.91 -53.49 -26.84
C LEU A 279 48.81 -53.78 -25.61
N ALA A 280 48.62 -53.02 -24.53
CA ALA A 280 49.15 -53.37 -23.22
C ALA A 280 48.04 -54.00 -22.35
N LYS A 281 48.38 -55.21 -21.90
CA LYS A 281 47.61 -56.22 -21.16
C LYS A 281 46.96 -55.69 -19.86
N PRO A 282 45.74 -56.14 -19.50
CA PRO A 282 45.03 -55.68 -18.31
C PRO A 282 45.64 -56.22 -17.01
N ALA A 283 45.97 -55.31 -16.09
CA ALA A 283 46.28 -55.64 -14.70
C ALA A 283 45.04 -55.36 -13.84
N ALA A 284 44.74 -56.34 -13.00
CA ALA A 284 43.53 -56.46 -12.21
C ALA A 284 43.57 -55.67 -10.89
N VAL A 285 42.42 -55.68 -10.23
CA VAL A 285 42.21 -55.55 -8.76
C VAL A 285 42.28 -54.13 -8.18
N LYS A 286 41.13 -53.60 -7.72
CA LYS A 286 40.69 -53.71 -6.31
C LYS A 286 39.38 -52.97 -6.08
N ALA A 287 38.39 -53.73 -5.64
CA ALA A 287 37.26 -53.23 -4.87
C ALA A 287 37.77 -52.59 -3.57
N THR A 288 37.20 -51.44 -3.19
CA THR A 288 37.24 -50.97 -1.81
C THR A 288 35.93 -50.28 -1.50
N ALA A 289 35.15 -50.95 -0.67
CA ALA A 289 33.98 -50.41 0.02
C ALA A 289 34.43 -49.45 1.13
N THR A 290 33.74 -48.33 1.30
CA THR A 290 33.77 -47.50 2.52
C THR A 290 32.46 -46.70 2.51
N ALA A 291 31.39 -47.19 3.14
CA ALA A 291 31.00 -46.97 4.53
C ALA A 291 30.59 -45.50 4.82
N ALA A 292 29.31 -45.33 5.16
CA ALA A 292 28.73 -44.15 5.81
C ALA A 292 29.33 -43.91 7.20
N PRO A 293 29.18 -42.69 7.78
CA PRO A 293 28.22 -42.51 8.88
C PRO A 293 27.45 -41.16 8.77
N GLU A 294 26.19 -41.04 9.16
CA GLU A 294 25.57 -41.08 10.50
C GLU A 294 25.55 -39.71 11.22
N THR A 295 24.31 -39.20 11.40
CA THR A 295 23.71 -38.35 12.46
C THR A 295 24.44 -37.20 13.18
N ARG A 296 23.70 -36.07 13.34
CA ARG A 296 23.43 -35.25 14.56
C ARG A 296 22.57 -34.05 14.13
N ALA A 297 21.41 -33.66 14.68
CA ALA A 297 20.86 -33.58 16.04
C ALA A 297 21.63 -32.64 16.99
N SER A 298 21.12 -31.42 17.16
CA SER A 298 21.11 -30.58 18.40
C SER A 298 20.79 -29.11 18.02
N GLU A 299 19.64 -28.56 18.42
CA GLU A 299 19.42 -27.73 19.63
C GLU A 299 19.53 -26.21 19.36
N LEU A 300 18.36 -25.54 19.29
CA LEU A 300 17.87 -24.44 20.15
C LEU A 300 16.82 -23.60 19.40
#